data_AF-A0AA96XED7-F1
#
_entry.id   AF-A0AA96XED7-F1
#
_cell.length_a   1.000
_cell.length_b   1.000
_cell.length_c   1.000
_cell.angle_alpha   90.00
_cell.angle_beta   90.00
_cell.angle_gamma   90.00
#
_symmetry.space_group_name_H-M   'P 1'
#
loop_
_entity.id
_entity.type
_entity.pdbx_description
1 polymer ?
#
loop_
_entity_poly.entity_id
_entity_poly.type
_entity_poly.pdbx_seq_one_letter_code
_entity_poly.pdbx_strand_id
1 'polypeptide(L)'
;MGEQELLEALRACSWDLKATADWLGIPRPSVYVLIDKSSLLRTARDLSPEEITRCFHECEGDLDKMVQRLEVSKRALQRRVRELGLSGG
;
A
#
# COMPACT_ATOMS: atom_id res chain seq x y z
N MET A 1 -3.85 -7.70 18.65
CA MET A 1 -3.95 -7.50 17.19
C MET A 1 -3.29 -8.66 16.48
N GLY A 2 -4.09 -9.45 15.79
CA GLY A 2 -3.59 -10.42 14.81
C GLY A 2 -3.38 -9.76 13.44
N GLU A 3 -2.76 -10.48 12.52
CA GLU A 3 -2.50 -10.00 11.15
C GLU A 3 -3.79 -9.65 10.39
N GLN A 4 -4.88 -10.39 10.63
CA GLN A 4 -6.17 -10.12 9.99
C GLN A 4 -6.77 -8.77 10.40
N GLU A 5 -6.69 -8.43 11.68
CA GLU A 5 -7.21 -7.16 12.21
C GLU A 5 -6.46 -5.96 11.62
N LEU A 6 -5.16 -6.11 11.40
CA LEU A 6 -4.35 -5.14 10.67
C LEU A 6 -4.77 -5.05 9.18
N LEU A 7 -4.99 -6.18 8.53
CA LEU A 7 -5.42 -6.24 7.12
C LEU A 7 -6.78 -5.56 6.92
N GLU A 8 -7.75 -5.82 7.81
CA GLU A 8 -9.07 -5.17 7.78
C GLU A 8 -8.95 -3.66 7.96
N ALA A 9 -8.14 -3.22 8.93
CA ALA A 9 -7.87 -1.81 9.17
C ALA A 9 -7.22 -1.13 7.96
N LEU A 10 -6.22 -1.78 7.36
CA LEU A 10 -5.56 -1.30 6.15
C LEU A 10 -6.57 -1.17 5.01
N ARG A 11 -7.40 -2.18 4.77
CA ARG A 11 -8.41 -2.15 3.71
C ARG A 11 -9.44 -1.03 3.95
N ALA A 12 -9.95 -0.90 5.17
CA ALA A 12 -10.89 0.17 5.55
C ALA A 12 -10.27 1.57 5.39
N CYS A 13 -8.98 1.69 5.67
CA CYS A 13 -8.22 2.94 5.55
C CYS A 13 -7.60 3.16 4.16
N SER A 14 -8.02 2.40 3.14
CA SER A 14 -7.46 2.47 1.77
C SER A 14 -5.93 2.40 1.74
N TRP A 15 -5.38 1.52 2.58
CA TRP A 15 -3.95 1.25 2.76
C TRP A 15 -3.13 2.49 3.16
N ASP A 16 -3.79 3.50 3.75
CA ASP A 16 -3.12 4.64 4.36
C ASP A 16 -2.62 4.28 5.76
N LEU A 17 -1.30 4.22 5.92
CA LEU A 17 -0.66 3.84 7.17
C LEU A 17 -0.91 4.84 8.31
N LYS A 18 -1.14 6.12 8.01
CA LYS A 18 -1.49 7.12 9.03
C LYS A 18 -2.90 6.86 9.52
N ALA A 19 -3.86 6.73 8.61
CA ALA A 19 -5.26 6.48 8.97
C ALA A 19 -5.39 5.14 9.70
N THR A 20 -4.66 4.11 9.26
CA THR A 20 -4.63 2.80 9.92
C THR A 20 -4.08 2.91 11.34
N ALA A 21 -2.98 3.65 11.56
CA ALA A 21 -2.42 3.88 12.89
C ALA A 21 -3.42 4.58 13.81
N ASP A 22 -4.10 5.60 13.29
CA ASP A 22 -5.12 6.37 14.01
C ASP A 22 -6.34 5.51 14.36
N TRP A 23 -6.84 4.72 13.39
CA TRP A 23 -7.95 3.80 13.56
C TRP A 23 -7.66 2.70 14.57
N LEU A 24 -6.46 2.12 14.54
CA LEU A 24 -5.99 1.13 15.48
C LEU A 24 -5.60 1.73 16.85
N GLY A 25 -5.49 3.06 16.96
CA GLY A 25 -5.02 3.75 18.17
C GLY A 25 -3.56 3.44 18.52
N ILE A 26 -2.73 3.08 17.53
CA ILE A 26 -1.33 2.70 17.75
C ILE A 26 -0.35 3.72 17.15
N PRO A 27 0.90 3.77 17.66
CA PRO A 27 1.93 4.59 17.03
C PRO A 27 2.18 4.17 15.59
N ARG A 28 2.34 5.14 14.69
CA ARG A 28 2.79 4.92 13.30
C ARG A 28 3.95 3.92 13.14
N PRO A 29 5.07 4.01 13.90
CA PRO A 29 6.16 3.04 13.77
C PRO A 29 5.70 1.60 14.06
N SER A 30 4.73 1.40 14.95
CA SER A 30 4.18 0.07 15.22
C SER A 30 3.47 -0.52 14.00
N VAL A 31 2.77 0.30 13.20
CA VAL A 31 2.15 -0.17 11.94
C VAL A 31 3.21 -0.75 11.00
N TYR A 32 4.34 -0.06 10.81
CA TYR A 32 5.43 -0.57 9.96
C TYR A 32 5.99 -1.90 10.47
N VAL A 33 6.18 -2.03 11.79
CA VAL A 33 6.65 -3.28 12.41
C VAL A 33 5.65 -4.42 12.22
N LEU A 34 4.34 -4.13 12.31
CA LEU A 34 3.33 -5.16 12.08
C LEU A 34 3.25 -5.58 10.62
N ILE A 35 3.42 -4.65 9.68
CA ILE A 35 3.50 -4.95 8.24
C ILE A 35 4.74 -5.81 7.94
N ASP A 36 5.91 -5.42 8.46
CA ASP A 36 7.17 -6.13 8.26
C ASP A 36 7.12 -7.57 8.83
N LYS A 37 6.42 -7.75 9.95
CA LYS A 37 6.21 -9.06 10.57
C LYS A 37 5.11 -9.89 9.91
N SER A 38 4.19 -9.26 9.15
CA SER A 38 3.05 -9.98 8.59
C SER A 38 3.44 -10.68 7.30
N SER A 39 3.16 -11.98 7.24
CA SER A 39 3.38 -12.76 6.02
C SER A 39 2.22 -12.66 5.04
N LEU A 40 1.08 -12.10 5.48
CA LEU A 40 -0.11 -11.92 4.65
C LEU A 40 -0.07 -10.64 3.82
N LEU A 41 0.78 -9.68 4.20
CA LEU A 41 0.84 -8.35 3.59
C LEU A 41 1.95 -8.29 2.54
N ARG A 42 1.57 -7.97 1.30
CA ARG A 42 2.54 -7.65 0.25
C ARG A 42 2.91 -6.17 0.32
N THR A 43 4.15 -5.85 -0.03
CA THR A 43 4.61 -4.46 -0.10
C THR A 43 4.79 -4.06 -1.56
N ALA A 44 4.74 -2.76 -1.87
CA ALA A 44 5.05 -2.30 -3.23
C ALA A 44 6.48 -2.67 -3.67
N ARG A 45 7.35 -3.09 -2.76
CA ARG A 45 8.68 -3.60 -3.10
C ARG A 45 8.64 -4.99 -3.73
N ASP A 46 7.67 -5.80 -3.32
CA ASP A 46 7.42 -7.17 -3.80
C ASP A 46 6.80 -7.19 -5.21
N LEU A 47 6.11 -6.11 -5.58
CA LEU A 47 5.51 -5.97 -6.90
C LEU A 47 6.57 -5.75 -7.98
N SER A 48 6.46 -6.50 -9.07
CA SER A 48 7.27 -6.32 -10.26
C SER A 48 6.92 -5.01 -10.99
N PRO A 49 7.90 -4.37 -11.66
CA PRO A 49 7.66 -3.15 -12.44
C PRO A 49 6.56 -3.32 -13.50
N GLU A 50 6.48 -4.50 -14.11
CA GLU A 50 5.45 -4.85 -15.10
C GLU A 50 4.04 -4.84 -14.49
N GLU A 51 3.86 -5.39 -13.29
CA GLU A 51 2.57 -5.39 -12.59
C GLU A 51 2.12 -3.97 -12.23
N ILE A 52 3.05 -3.16 -11.72
CA ILE A 52 2.78 -1.76 -11.37
C ILE A 52 2.40 -0.97 -12.62
N THR A 53 3.15 -1.15 -13.71
CA THR A 53 2.89 -0.48 -14.99
C THR A 53 1.54 -0.89 -15.55
N ARG A 54 1.23 -2.19 -15.57
CA ARG A 54 -0.07 -2.70 -16.04
C ARG A 54 -1.22 -2.09 -15.23
N CYS A 55 -1.15 -2.16 -13.89
CA CYS A 55 -2.16 -1.55 -13.03
C CYS A 55 -2.27 -0.05 -13.25
N PHE A 56 -1.14 0.64 -13.47
CA PHE A 56 -1.13 2.08 -13.73
C PHE A 56 -1.90 2.42 -15.00
N HIS A 57 -1.68 1.68 -16.09
CA HIS A 57 -2.43 1.88 -17.33
C HIS A 57 -3.90 1.47 -17.19
N GLU A 58 -4.20 0.34 -16.55
CA GLU A 58 -5.59 -0.11 -16.30
C GLU A 58 -6.38 0.88 -15.43
N CYS A 59 -5.69 1.56 -14.51
CA CYS A 59 -6.29 2.57 -13.62
C CYS A 59 -6.15 3.99 -14.17
N GLU A 60 -5.63 4.19 -15.38
CA GLU A 60 -5.43 5.51 -16.00
C GLU A 60 -4.55 6.46 -15.14
N GLY A 61 -3.64 5.90 -14.35
CA GLY A 61 -2.79 6.64 -13.42
C GLY A 61 -3.42 6.95 -12.05
N ASP A 62 -4.62 6.44 -11.78
CA ASP A 62 -5.29 6.62 -10.50
C ASP A 62 -4.67 5.74 -9.40
N LEU A 63 -3.83 6.37 -8.58
CA LEU A 63 -3.16 5.71 -7.46
C LEU A 63 -4.12 5.13 -6.43
N ASP A 64 -5.30 5.71 -6.26
CA ASP A 64 -6.27 5.23 -5.27
C ASP A 64 -6.85 3.88 -5.71
N LYS A 65 -7.24 3.79 -6.99
CA LYS A 65 -7.67 2.52 -7.60
C LYS A 65 -6.55 1.48 -7.58
N MET A 66 -5.33 1.89 -7.92
CA MET A 66 -4.19 0.97 -7.91
C MET A 66 -3.91 0.43 -6.51
N VAL A 67 -4.03 1.25 -5.48
CA VAL A 67 -3.85 0.84 -4.08
C VAL A 67 -4.86 -0.23 -3.67
N GLN A 68 -6.13 -0.05 -4.05
CA GLN A 68 -7.17 -1.05 -3.80
C GLN A 68 -6.92 -2.36 -4.57
N ARG A 69 -6.42 -2.25 -5.81
CA ARG A 69 -6.21 -3.39 -6.72
C ARG A 69 -4.95 -4.19 -6.39
N LEU A 70 -3.89 -3.50 -5.97
CA LEU A 70 -2.59 -4.08 -5.63
C LEU A 70 -2.44 -4.39 -4.14
N GLU A 71 -3.37 -3.90 -3.31
CA GLU A 71 -3.38 -4.13 -1.86
C GLU A 71 -2.07 -3.69 -1.20
N VAL A 72 -1.57 -2.51 -1.57
CA VAL A 72 -0.31 -1.93 -1.06
C VAL A 72 -0.47 -0.48 -0.64
N SER A 73 0.42 0.00 0.24
CA SER A 73 0.37 1.38 0.73
C SER A 73 0.55 2.40 -0.39
N LYS A 74 -0.32 3.42 -0.42
CA LYS A 74 -0.30 4.53 -1.40
C LYS A 74 1.07 5.19 -1.53
N ARG A 75 1.73 5.49 -0.41
CA ARG A 75 3.08 6.08 -0.42
C ARG A 75 4.14 5.18 -1.05
N ALA A 76 4.09 3.87 -0.78
CA ALA A 76 5.06 2.91 -1.32
C ALA A 76 4.83 2.72 -2.82
N LEU A 77 3.57 2.61 -3.24
CA LEU A 77 3.20 2.56 -4.65
C LEU A 77 3.63 3.84 -5.39
N GLN A 78 3.34 5.01 -4.83
CA GLN A 78 3.68 6.30 -5.44
C GLN A 78 5.19 6.46 -5.62
N ARG A 79 6.01 5.96 -4.67
CA ARG A 79 7.46 5.88 -4.82
C ARG A 79 7.84 4.96 -5.99
N ARG A 80 7.25 3.77 -6.09
CA ARG A 80 7.52 2.85 -7.20
C ARG A 80 7.14 3.43 -8.56
N VAL A 81 5.95 3.99 -8.68
CA VAL A 81 5.46 4.62 -9.92
C VAL A 81 6.40 5.74 -10.37
N ARG A 82 6.94 6.53 -9.42
CA ARG A 82 7.98 7.54 -9.70
C ARG A 82 9.31 6.93 -10.11
N GLU A 83 9.78 5.89 -9.42
CA GLU A 83 11.01 5.15 -9.79
C GLU A 83 10.93 4.56 -11.20
N LEU A 84 9.72 4.18 -11.64
CA LEU A 84 9.45 3.65 -12.97
C LEU A 84 9.21 4.74 -14.03
N GLY A 85 9.19 6.03 -13.64
CA GLY A 85 8.92 7.13 -14.55
C GLY A 85 7.47 7.21 -15.07
N LEU A 86 6.53 6.50 -14.44
CA LEU A 86 5.11 6.46 -14.82
C LEU A 86 4.34 7.70 -14.37
N SER A 87 4.73 8.27 -13.21
CA SER A 87 4.23 9.55 -12.71
C SER A 87 5.27 10.61 -13.02
N GLY A 88 5.16 11.20 -14.21
CA GLY A 88 6.02 12.30 -14.66
C GLY A 88 5.45 13.66 -14.25
N GLY A 89 6.35 14.54 -13.77
CA GLY A 89 6.30 16.02 -13.88
C GLY A 89 5.10 16.73 -13.28
#